data_AF-A0A7C2A5A7-F1
#
_entry.id   AF-A0A7C2A5A7-F1
#
_cell.length_a   1.000
_cell.length_b   1.000
_cell.length_c   1.000
_cell.angle_alpha   90.00
_cell.angle_beta   90.00
_cell.angle_gamma   90.00
#
_symmetry.space_group_name_H-M   'P 1'
#
loop_
_entity.id
_entity.type
_entity.pdbx_description
1 polymer ?
#
loop_
_entity_poly.entity_id
_entity_poly.type
_entity_poly.pdbx_seq_one_letter_code
_entity_poly.pdbx_strand_id
1 'polypeptide(L)' 'TGQHAEPWSFKGHKGDLPALYVDENGDATLPVLSPKLQLKELHNRALMIHVNGDNYSDNPKPLGGGGARLACGVIH' A
#
# COMPACT_ATOMS: atom_id res chain seq x y z
N THR A 1 9.70 -4.96 12.55
CA THR A 1 9.51 -4.54 11.14
C THR A 1 9.87 -3.08 11.03
N GLY A 2 10.24 -2.62 9.84
CA GLY A 2 10.81 -1.28 9.60
C GLY A 2 9.80 -0.14 9.76
N GLN A 3 10.17 1.04 9.26
CA GLN A 3 9.33 2.24 9.23
C GLN A 3 8.43 2.22 7.99
N HIS A 4 7.27 2.88 8.06
CA HIS A 4 6.50 3.21 6.85
C HIS A 4 7.27 4.24 5.99
N ALA A 5 7.37 4.01 4.68
CA ALA A 5 8.13 4.91 3.80
C ALA A 5 7.60 4.94 2.36
N GLU A 6 8.27 5.72 1.51
CA GLU A 6 7.92 5.83 0.10
C GLU A 6 8.08 4.48 -0.64
N PRO A 7 7.28 4.23 -1.70
CA PRO A 7 7.30 2.96 -2.42
C PRO A 7 8.64 2.60 -3.08
N TRP A 8 9.50 3.59 -3.33
CA TRP A 8 10.85 3.40 -3.87
C TRP A 8 11.94 3.33 -2.78
N SER A 9 11.61 3.58 -1.51
CA SER A 9 12.56 3.50 -0.41
C SER A 9 12.80 2.04 0.00
N PHE A 10 14.06 1.60 -0.10
CA PHE A 10 14.48 0.29 0.41
C PHE A 10 14.65 0.24 1.94
N LYS A 11 14.45 1.37 2.63
CA LYS A 11 14.51 1.45 4.10
C LYS A 11 13.14 1.23 4.77
N GLY A 12 12.05 1.35 4.00
CA GLY A 12 10.68 1.16 4.50
C GLY A 12 10.17 -0.28 4.42
N HIS A 13 8.87 -0.49 4.66
CA HIS A 13 8.30 -1.80 4.43
C HIS A 13 8.36 -2.16 2.94
N LYS A 14 8.60 -3.45 2.67
CA LYS A 14 8.66 -3.94 1.30
C LYS A 14 7.29 -3.84 0.59
N GLY A 15 6.21 -3.94 1.36
CA GLY A 15 4.83 -3.88 0.90
C GLY A 15 4.23 -2.47 0.78
N ASP A 16 5.00 -1.41 1.07
CA ASP A 16 4.54 -0.03 0.85
C ASP A 16 4.46 0.22 -0.67
N LEU A 17 3.24 0.47 -1.16
CA LEU A 17 2.90 0.68 -2.57
C LEU A 17 2.48 2.14 -2.80
N PRO A 18 2.50 2.64 -4.05
CA PRO A 18 1.84 3.91 -4.36
C PRO A 18 0.35 3.83 -4.00
N ALA A 19 -0.21 4.93 -3.50
CA ALA A 19 -1.61 5.02 -3.14
C ALA A 19 -2.53 4.69 -4.33
N LEU A 20 -3.65 4.01 -4.03
CA LEU A 20 -4.67 3.67 -5.02
C LEU A 20 -5.54 4.90 -5.30
N TYR A 21 -5.62 5.31 -6.57
CA TYR A 21 -6.56 6.33 -7.01
C TYR A 21 -7.91 5.69 -7.36
N VAL A 22 -8.98 6.29 -6.85
CA VAL A 22 -10.37 5.94 -7.15
C VAL A 22 -11.03 7.18 -7.74
N ASP A 23 -11.67 7.03 -8.89
CA ASP A 23 -12.34 8.14 -9.57
C ASP A 23 -13.73 8.46 -8.97
N GLU A 24 -14.41 9.44 -9.55
CA GLU A 24 -15.74 9.89 -9.11
C GLU A 24 -16.86 8.84 -9.27
N ASN A 25 -16.65 7.82 -10.11
CA ASN A 25 -17.58 6.70 -10.28
C ASN A 25 -17.31 5.55 -9.29
N GLY A 26 -16.21 5.63 -8.53
CA GLY A 26 -15.78 4.58 -7.62
C GLY A 26 -14.86 3.55 -8.26
N ASP A 27 -14.36 3.81 -9.47
CA ASP A 27 -13.50 2.87 -10.20
C ASP A 27 -12.02 3.12 -9.93
N ALA A 28 -11.25 2.03 -9.78
CA ALA A 28 -9.81 2.05 -9.54
C ALA A 28 -9.07 1.30 -10.64
N THR A 29 -8.80 1.97 -11.76
CA THR A 29 -8.22 1.36 -12.98
C THR A 29 -6.79 1.79 -13.28
N LEU A 30 -6.27 2.79 -12.57
CA LEU A 30 -4.90 3.27 -12.75
C LEU A 30 -3.90 2.27 -12.15
N PRO A 31 -2.99 1.68 -12.96
CA PRO A 31 -1.99 0.76 -12.45
C PRO A 31 -0.91 1.48 -11.64
N VAL A 32 -0.34 0.78 -10.66
CA VAL A 32 0.81 1.23 -9.87
C VAL A 32 1.95 0.22 -9.95
N LEU A 33 3.17 0.69 -9.74
CA LEU A 33 4.38 -0.12 -9.81
C LEU A 33 5.09 -0.15 -8.44
N SER A 34 5.58 -1.32 -8.03
CA SER A 34 6.54 -1.45 -6.94
C SER A 34 7.90 -1.91 -7.47
N PRO A 35 8.98 -1.14 -7.27
CA PRO A 35 10.32 -1.59 -7.62
C PRO A 35 10.90 -2.62 -6.62
N LYS A 36 10.22 -2.86 -5.50
CA LYS A 36 10.71 -3.65 -4.37
C LYS A 36 10.21 -5.10 -4.38
N LEU A 37 9.04 -5.36 -4.96
CA LEU A 37 8.34 -6.64 -4.86
C LEU A 37 8.64 -7.57 -6.02
N GLN A 38 8.74 -8.86 -5.71
CA GLN A 38 8.73 -9.94 -6.71
C GLN A 38 7.49 -10.80 -6.49
N LEU A 39 6.82 -11.20 -7.57
CA LEU A 39 5.54 -11.96 -7.49
C LEU A 39 5.63 -13.22 -6.61
N LYS A 40 6.74 -13.96 -6.69
CA LYS A 40 6.97 -15.17 -5.88
C LYS A 40 6.93 -14.94 -4.36
N GLU A 41 7.11 -13.71 -3.89
CA GLU A 41 7.12 -13.35 -2.47
C GLU A 41 5.72 -13.02 -1.93
N LEU A 42 4.75 -12.87 -2.83
CA LEU A 42 3.39 -12.45 -2.53
C LEU A 42 2.44 -13.62 -2.25
N HIS A 43 2.83 -14.86 -2.58
CA HIS A 43 2.01 -16.03 -2.33
C HIS A 43 1.61 -16.11 -0.84
N ASN A 44 0.31 -16.28 -0.60
CA ASN A 44 -0.31 -16.33 0.73
C ASN A 44 -0.06 -15.06 1.58
N ARG A 45 0.07 -13.90 0.91
CA ARG A 45 0.00 -12.56 1.52
C ARG A 45 -1.35 -11.93 1.22
N ALA A 46 -1.66 -10.82 1.88
CA ALA A 46 -2.87 -10.05 1.62
C ALA A 46 -2.52 -8.69 0.99
N LEU A 47 -3.30 -8.28 0.00
CA LEU A 47 -3.39 -6.90 -0.45
C LEU A 47 -4.47 -6.19 0.38
N MET A 48 -4.18 -4.98 0.85
CA MET A 48 -5.05 -4.21 1.75
C MET A 48 -5.34 -2.84 1.15
N ILE A 49 -6.60 -2.41 1.22
CA ILE A 49 -7.03 -1.05 0.90
C ILE A 49 -7.52 -0.41 2.20
N HIS A 50 -7.03 0.78 2.50
CA HIS A 50 -7.41 1.55 3.68
C HIS A 50 -8.45 2.63 3.33
N VAL A 51 -9.13 3.17 4.36
CA VAL A 51 -10.18 4.18 4.18
C VAL A 51 -9.62 5.54 3.74
N ASN A 52 -8.42 5.90 4.20
CA ASN A 52 -7.77 7.17 3.88
C ASN A 52 -6.57 6.97 2.94
N GLY A 53 -6.00 8.09 2.51
CA GLY A 53 -4.75 8.10 1.74
C GLY A 53 -3.51 7.69 2.55
N ASP A 54 -2.35 7.83 1.90
CA ASP A 54 -1.06 7.45 2.44
C ASP A 54 -0.05 8.58 2.21
N ASN A 55 0.53 9.13 3.28
CA ASN A 55 1.55 10.16 3.21
C ASN A 55 3.00 9.61 3.17
N TYR A 56 3.14 8.29 3.13
CA TYR A 56 4.41 7.56 3.13
C TYR A 56 5.30 7.83 4.34
N SER A 57 4.71 8.22 5.47
CA SER A 57 5.41 8.45 6.72
C SER A 57 4.61 7.93 7.92
N ASP A 58 5.30 7.64 9.01
CA ASP A 58 4.65 7.41 10.32
C ASP A 58 4.32 8.72 11.05
N ASN A 59 4.66 9.88 10.48
CA ASN A 59 4.38 11.20 11.04
C ASN A 59 3.49 12.02 10.07
N PRO A 60 2.41 12.67 10.54
CA PRO A 60 1.95 12.76 11.94
C PRO A 60 1.15 11.56 12.44
N LYS A 61 0.78 10.62 11.57
CA LYS A 61 0.00 9.43 11.93
C LYS A 61 0.75 8.17 11.46
N PRO A 62 0.69 7.07 12.23
CA PRO A 62 1.32 5.81 11.84
C PRO A 62 0.82 5.29 10.49
N LEU A 63 1.66 4.52 9.80
CA LEU A 63 1.32 3.76 8.59
C LEU A 63 0.69 4.64 7.50
N GLY A 64 1.25 5.83 7.27
CA GLY A 64 0.78 6.72 6.22
C GLY A 64 -0.48 7.50 6.56
N GLY A 65 -1.11 7.22 7.71
CA GLY A 65 -2.42 7.74 8.06
C GLY A 65 -3.61 7.03 7.39
N GLY A 66 -3.40 5.87 6.77
CA GLY A 66 -4.45 5.12 6.06
C GLY A 66 -5.67 4.77 6.93
N GLY A 67 -5.47 4.58 8.24
CA GLY A 67 -6.56 4.32 9.18
C GLY A 67 -7.17 2.93 9.03
N ALA A 68 -8.50 2.83 9.13
CA ALA A 68 -9.21 1.55 9.08
C ALA A 68 -9.00 0.82 7.75
N ARG A 69 -9.10 -0.51 7.79
CA ARG A 69 -9.01 -1.40 6.62
C ARG A 69 -10.37 -1.49 5.96
N LEU A 70 -10.47 -1.08 4.71
CA LEU A 70 -11.72 -1.05 3.93
C LEU A 70 -11.96 -2.37 3.20
N ALA A 71 -10.95 -2.88 2.51
CA ALA A 71 -11.03 -4.10 1.72
C ALA A 71 -9.71 -4.89 1.78
N CYS A 72 -9.79 -6.21 1.62
CA CYS A 72 -8.61 -7.06 1.53
C CYS A 72 -8.83 -8.25 0.60
N GLY A 73 -7.75 -8.77 0.04
CA GLY A 73 -7.75 -9.99 -0.78
C GLY A 73 -6.45 -10.76 -0.59
N VAL A 74 -6.55 -12.10 -0.58
CA VAL A 74 -5.39 -12.99 -0.52
C VAL A 74 -4.79 -13.14 -1.91
N ILE A 75 -3.47 -13.07 -2.00
CA ILE A 75 -2.71 -13.32 -3.24
C ILE A 75 -2.34 -14.80 -3.24
N HIS A 76 -2.85 -15.53 -4.23
CA HIS A 76 -2.58 -16.95 -4.47
C HIS A 76 -1.49 -17.14 -5.52
#